data_AF-A0A662DKC9-F1
#
_entry.id   AF-A0A662DKC9-F1
#
_cell.length_a   1.000
_cell.length_b   1.000
_cell.length_c   1.000
_cell.angle_alpha   90.00
_cell.angle_beta   90.00
_cell.angle_gamma   90.00
#
_symmetry.space_group_name_H-M   'P 1'
#
loop_
_entity.id
_entity.type
_entity.pdbx_description
1 polymer ?
#
loop_
_entity_poly.entity_id
_entity_poly.type
_entity_poly.pdbx_seq_one_letter_code
_entity_poly.pdbx_strand_id
1 'polypeptide(L)'
;MDRPADKTRVNTEDSLGLGIEAAIVVALFFGAGFGLDRLFGTTPIFMIVFTILGAVGLFAKFKYRYDDRMAEHEAERSMASRGKRGVS
;
A
#
# COMPACT_ATOMS: atom_id res chain seq x y z
N MET A 1 36.44 13.30 15.37
CA MET A 1 35.95 12.70 14.11
C MET A 1 34.68 11.94 14.46
N ASP A 2 33.57 12.65 14.67
CA ASP A 2 32.30 12.03 15.10
C ASP A 2 31.39 11.89 13.88
N ARG A 3 31.15 10.64 13.47
CA ARG A 3 30.13 10.32 12.47
C ARG A 3 28.81 10.14 13.22
N PRO A 4 27.80 11.02 13.08
CA PRO A 4 26.50 10.77 13.67
C PRO A 4 25.89 9.57 12.97
N ALA A 5 25.68 8.49 13.73
CA ALA A 5 24.93 7.34 13.27
C ALA A 5 23.50 7.79 12.96
N ASP A 6 23.16 7.81 11.67
CA ASP A 6 21.79 7.97 11.20
C ASP A 6 20.96 6.80 11.73
N LYS A 7 20.22 7.06 12.81
CA LYS A 7 19.19 6.16 13.30
C LYS A 7 17.99 6.36 12.40
N THR A 8 17.94 5.62 11.31
CA THR A 8 16.74 5.41 10.51
C THR A 8 15.74 4.68 11.41
N ARG A 9 15.01 5.44 12.22
CA ARG A 9 13.95 4.90 13.09
C ARG A 9 12.84 4.44 12.16
N VAL A 10 12.72 3.13 11.99
CA VAL A 10 11.59 2.54 11.29
C VAL A 10 10.33 3.01 12.02
N ASN A 11 9.52 3.85 11.36
CA ASN A 11 8.26 4.33 11.91
C ASN A 11 7.28 3.18 11.95
N THR A 12 7.30 2.45 13.07
CA THR A 12 6.43 1.30 13.34
C THR A 12 4.95 1.67 13.21
N GLU A 13 4.59 2.94 13.50
CA GLU A 13 3.24 3.49 13.33
C GLU A 13 2.71 3.34 11.89
N ASP A 14 3.54 3.58 10.87
CA ASP A 14 3.17 3.41 9.47
C ASP A 14 2.91 1.93 9.12
N SER A 15 3.74 1.03 9.65
CA SER A 15 3.64 -0.41 9.41
C SER A 15 2.41 -1.03 10.08
N LEU A 16 2.04 -0.57 11.29
CA LEU A 16 0.84 -1.04 11.96
C LEU A 16 -0.43 -0.59 11.23
N GLY A 17 -0.49 0.66 10.78
CA GLY A 17 -1.64 1.17 10.01
C GLY A 17 -1.87 0.36 8.74
N LEU A 18 -0.79 0.03 8.02
CA LEU A 18 -0.84 -0.80 6.82
C LEU A 18 -1.33 -2.24 7.12
N GLY A 19 -0.85 -2.83 8.22
CA GLY A 19 -1.22 -4.19 8.62
C GLY A 19 -2.69 -4.31 9.02
N ILE A 20 -3.19 -3.36 9.81
CA ILE A 20 -4.60 -3.32 10.23
C ILE A 20 -5.51 -3.12 9.01
N GLU A 21 -5.15 -2.18 8.14
CA GLU A 21 -5.93 -1.92 6.94
C GLU A 21 -5.98 -3.12 6.00
N ALA A 22 -4.84 -3.81 5.80
CA ALA A 22 -4.80 -5.05 5.04
C ALA A 22 -5.66 -6.14 5.67
N ALA A 23 -5.61 -6.30 7.00
CA ALA A 23 -6.43 -7.27 7.71
C ALA A 23 -7.93 -6.99 7.56
N ILE A 24 -8.35 -5.71 7.63
CA ILE A 24 -9.75 -5.30 7.42
C ILE A 24 -10.20 -5.64 6.00
N VAL A 25 -9.39 -5.30 4.99
CA VAL A 25 -9.71 -5.61 3.58
C VAL A 25 -9.85 -7.12 3.41
N VAL A 26 -8.88 -7.91 3.86
CA VAL A 26 -8.94 -9.37 3.75
C VAL A 26 -10.17 -9.94 4.46
N ALA A 27 -10.44 -9.50 5.69
CA ALA A 27 -11.60 -9.96 6.46
C ALA A 27 -12.94 -9.63 5.76
N LEU A 28 -13.05 -8.44 5.15
CA LEU A 28 -14.23 -8.04 4.39
C LEU A 28 -14.47 -8.95 3.17
N PHE A 29 -13.44 -9.16 2.34
CA PHE A 29 -13.56 -10.01 1.16
C PHE A 29 -13.81 -11.46 1.52
N PHE A 30 -13.13 -11.98 2.55
CA PHE A 30 -13.34 -13.33 3.05
C PHE A 30 -14.75 -13.52 3.62
N GLY A 31 -15.21 -12.60 4.46
CA GLY A 31 -16.56 -12.66 5.05
C GLY A 31 -17.65 -12.56 3.98
N ALA A 32 -17.48 -11.72 2.96
CA ALA A 32 -18.40 -11.61 1.84
C ALA A 32 -18.47 -12.90 1.02
N GLY A 33 -17.31 -13.49 0.68
CA GLY A 33 -17.24 -14.76 -0.05
C GLY A 33 -17.89 -15.91 0.73
N PHE A 34 -17.60 -16.02 2.03
CA PHE A 34 -18.19 -17.02 2.91
C PHE A 34 -19.71 -16.86 3.05
N GLY A 35 -20.19 -15.63 3.23
CA GLY A 35 -21.62 -15.34 3.34
C GLY A 35 -22.39 -15.68 2.07
N LEU A 36 -21.85 -15.33 0.90
CA LEU A 36 -22.44 -15.66 -0.39
C LEU A 36 -22.46 -17.18 -0.64
N ASP A 37 -21.34 -17.86 -0.40
CA ASP A 37 -21.28 -19.32 -0.54
C ASP A 37 -22.29 -20.03 0.38
N ARG A 38 -22.53 -19.51 1.59
CA ARG A 38 -23.52 -20.05 2.54
C ARG A 38 -24.96 -19.85 2.05
N LEU A 39 -25.23 -18.77 1.33
CA LEU A 39 -26.57 -18.41 0.83
C LEU A 39 -26.90 -19.16 -0.47
N PHE A 40 -25.93 -19.33 -1.35
CA PHE A 40 -26.09 -19.97 -2.66
C PHE A 40 -25.74 -21.47 -2.65
N GLY A 41 -25.15 -21.99 -1.57
CA GLY A 41 -24.72 -23.39 -1.46
C GLY A 41 -23.52 -23.75 -2.37
N THR A 42 -22.85 -22.75 -2.94
CA THR A 42 -21.78 -22.90 -3.94
C THR A 42 -20.38 -22.99 -3.32
N THR A 43 -20.28 -23.32 -2.03
CA THR A 43 -18.99 -23.47 -1.33
C THR A 43 -18.04 -24.34 -2.17
N PRO A 44 -16.90 -23.83 -2.70
CA PRO A 44 -16.19 -22.60 -2.31
C PRO A 44 -16.01 -21.54 -3.43
N ILE A 45 -16.92 -21.44 -4.40
CA ILE A 45 -16.70 -20.62 -5.61
C ILE A 45 -16.62 -19.12 -5.28
N PHE A 46 -17.55 -18.57 -4.50
CA PHE A 46 -17.51 -17.14 -4.18
C PHE A 46 -16.34 -16.81 -3.26
N MET A 47 -16.02 -17.68 -2.29
CA MET A 47 -14.79 -17.57 -1.49
C MET A 47 -13.54 -17.38 -2.35
N ILE A 48 -13.35 -18.20 -3.38
CA ILE A 48 -12.18 -18.12 -4.26
C ILE A 48 -12.17 -16.80 -5.03
N VAL A 49 -13.30 -16.42 -5.63
CA VAL A 49 -13.42 -15.16 -6.40
C VAL A 49 -13.13 -13.95 -5.50
N PHE A 50 -13.76 -13.86 -4.34
CA PHE A 50 -13.55 -12.73 -3.43
C PHE A 50 -12.13 -12.69 -2.87
N THR A 51 -11.50 -13.84 -2.62
CA THR A 51 -10.09 -13.89 -2.19
C THR A 51 -9.15 -13.36 -3.27
N ILE A 52 -9.37 -13.74 -4.53
CA ILE A 52 -8.59 -13.21 -5.67
C ILE A 52 -8.82 -11.70 -5.80
N LEU A 53 -10.06 -11.22 -5.69
CA LEU A 53 -10.36 -9.79 -5.71
C LEU A 53 -9.68 -9.03 -4.57
N GLY A 54 -9.68 -9.58 -3.35
CA GLY A 54 -8.97 -9.02 -2.20
C GLY A 54 -7.46 -8.92 -2.44
N ALA A 55 -6.85 -9.97 -3.00
CA ALA A 55 -5.43 -9.98 -3.35
C ALA A 55 -5.07 -8.94 -4.41
N VAL A 56 -5.88 -8.83 -5.47
CA VAL A 56 -5.71 -7.81 -6.52
C VAL A 56 -5.90 -6.40 -5.95
N GLY A 57 -6.90 -6.20 -5.10
CA GLY A 57 -7.13 -4.92 -4.44
C GLY A 57 -5.94 -4.48 -3.59
N LEU A 58 -5.36 -5.40 -2.81
CA LEU A 58 -4.16 -5.15 -2.02
C LEU A 58 -2.97 -4.78 -2.93
N PHE A 59 -2.75 -5.55 -3.99
CA PHE A 59 -1.67 -5.31 -4.95
C PHE A 59 -1.80 -3.96 -5.66
N ALA A 60 -3.00 -3.61 -6.12
CA ALA A 60 -3.28 -2.31 -6.71
C ALA A 60 -2.94 -1.18 -5.73
N LYS A 61 -3.31 -1.34 -4.45
CA LYS A 61 -3.01 -0.36 -3.41
C LYS A 61 -1.52 -0.19 -3.16
N PHE A 62 -0.77 -1.29 -3.11
CA PHE A 62 0.69 -1.25 -2.99
C PHE A 62 1.31 -0.50 -4.16
N LYS A 63 0.80 -0.73 -5.38
CA LYS A 63 1.25 -0.03 -6.58
C LYS A 63 0.96 1.47 -6.51
N TYR A 64 -0.24 1.87 -6.10
CA TYR A 64 -0.58 3.29 -5.93
C TYR A 64 0.27 3.99 -4.86
N ARG A 65 0.51 3.35 -3.71
CA ARG A 65 1.40 3.94 -2.67
C ARG A 65 2.84 4.09 -3.14
N TYR A 66 3.30 3.24 -4.06
CA TYR A 66 4.63 3.38 -4.65
C TYR A 66 4.71 4.57 -5.60
N ASP A 67 3.68 4.77 -6.44
CA ASP A 67 3.61 5.90 -7.36
C ASP A 67 3.53 7.24 -6.62
N ASP A 68 2.78 7.33 -5.52
CA ASP A 68 2.70 8.56 -4.70
C ASP A 68 4.07 8.96 -4.12
N ARG A 69 4.89 7.99 -3.72
CA ARG A 69 6.25 8.23 -3.23
C ARG A 69 7.21 8.71 -4.33
N MET A 70 6.99 8.28 -5.58
CA MET A 70 7.80 8.72 -6.73
C MET A 70 7.46 10.16 -7.14
N ALA A 71 6.18 10.55 -7.08
CA ALA A 71 5.73 11.91 -7.37
C ALA A 71 6.35 12.96 -6.42
N GLU A 72 6.56 12.59 -5.16
CA GLU A 72 7.15 13.48 -4.14
C GLU A 72 8.62 13.82 -4.46
N HIS A 73 9.41 12.83 -4.88
CA HIS A 73 10.82 13.03 -5.26
C HIS A 73 11.02 13.72 -6.62
N GLU A 74 10.04 13.62 -7.53
CA GLU A 74 10.08 14.32 -8.81
C GLU A 74 9.79 15.82 -8.65
N ALA A 75 8.87 16.17 -7.74
CA ALA A 75 8.61 17.55 -7.36
C ALA A 75 9.86 18.22 -6.75
N GLU A 76 10.57 17.54 -5.84
CA GLU A 76 11.82 18.05 -5.24
C GLU A 76 12.93 18.27 -6.28
N ARG A 77 13.09 17.37 -7.26
CA ARG A 77 14.09 17.51 -8.33
C ARG A 77 13.77 18.63 -9.32
N SER A 78 12.49 18.93 -9.54
CA SER A 78 12.08 20.05 -10.40
C SER A 78 12.48 21.42 -9.83
N MET A 79 12.48 21.57 -8.50
CA MET A 79 12.90 22.81 -7.83
C MET A 79 14.43 22.94 -7.76
N ALA A 80 15.15 21.85 -7.48
CA ALA A 80 16.61 21.84 -7.46
C ALA A 80 17.25 22.12 -8.84
N SER A 81 16.63 21.63 -9.92
CA SER A 81 17.09 21.89 -11.31
C SER A 81 16.72 23.28 -11.83
N ARG A 82 15.79 23.99 -11.18
CA ARG A 82 15.47 25.39 -11.47
C ARG A 82 16.44 26.37 -10.80
N GLY A 83 16.93 26.06 -9.59
CA GLY A 83 17.95 26.87 -8.91
C GLY A 83 19.33 26.86 -9.60
N LYS A 84 19.69 25.76 -10.28
CA LYS A 84 21.01 25.58 -10.89
C LYS A 84 21.18 26.22 -12.29
N ARG A 85 20.10 26.75 -12.88
CA ARG A 85 20.10 27.43 -14.21
C ARG A 85 19.99 28.95 -14.15
N GLY A 86 19.85 29.54 -12.95
CA GLY A 86 19.83 30.99 -12.73
C GLY A 86 21.18 31.59 -12.32
N VAL A 87 22.23 30.76 -12.26
CA VAL A 87 23.60 31.17 -11.96
C VAL A 87 24.47 30.72 -13.13
N SER A 88 24.42 31.46 -14.23
CA SER A 88 25.40 31.43 -15.32
C SER A 88 25.43 32.77 -16.02
#